data_AF-A0AAT9PG30-F1
#
_entry.id   AF-A0AAT9PG30-F1
#
_cell.length_a   1.000
_cell.length_b   1.000
_cell.length_c   1.000
_cell.angle_alpha   90.00
_cell.angle_beta   90.00
_cell.angle_gamma   90.00
#
_symmetry.space_group_name_H-M   'P 1'
#
loop_
_entity.id
_entity.type
_entity.pdbx_description
1 polymer ?
#
loop_
_entity_poly.entity_id
_entity_poly.type
_entity_poly.pdbx_seq_one_letter_code
_entity_poly.pdbx_strand_id
1 'polypeptide(L)'
;MVSYIEIRHMVLDSFYSYLLDKPQGANGYESILGYTLYDFETGFSDIEVFIIDFVVYVLCHDFPESQDLAKTLKKSLLKRIDYDFAGFIRQIKPGIDDREEFLADVYSMGLISEQRRQGFNK
;
A
#
# COMPACT_ATOMS: atom_id res chain seq x y z
N MET A 1 12.04 6.08 -11.56
CA MET A 1 11.96 5.13 -10.43
C MET A 1 11.09 5.77 -9.38
N VAL A 2 10.27 4.95 -8.74
CA VAL A 2 9.24 5.35 -7.80
C VAL A 2 9.79 5.31 -6.37
N SER A 3 9.53 6.34 -5.57
CA SER A 3 9.84 6.29 -4.14
C SER A 3 8.67 5.68 -3.39
N TYR A 4 8.98 4.65 -2.61
CA TYR A 4 8.03 4.06 -1.71
C TYR A 4 7.68 5.00 -0.56
N ILE A 5 8.67 5.70 0.02
CA ILE A 5 8.45 6.60 1.16
C ILE A 5 7.63 7.82 0.77
N GLU A 6 7.90 8.43 -0.39
CA GLU A 6 7.12 9.58 -0.86
C GLU A 6 5.64 9.19 -1.05
N ILE A 7 5.36 8.02 -1.62
CA ILE A 7 3.97 7.54 -1.79
C ILE A 7 3.34 7.17 -0.47
N ARG A 8 4.08 6.50 0.43
CA ARG A 8 3.59 6.17 1.76
C ARG A 8 3.16 7.44 2.49
N HIS A 9 3.99 8.49 2.49
CA HIS A 9 3.62 9.77 3.10
C HIS A 9 2.42 10.42 2.43
N MET A 10 2.36 10.42 1.09
CA MET A 10 1.22 10.97 0.36
C MET A 10 -0.11 10.27 0.71
N VAL A 11 -0.12 8.94 0.85
CA VAL A 11 -1.30 8.19 1.26
C VAL A 11 -1.68 8.50 2.72
N LEU A 12 -0.69 8.57 3.61
CA LEU A 12 -0.91 8.92 5.02
C LEU A 12 -1.46 10.34 5.16
N ASP A 13 -0.92 11.30 4.41
CA ASP A 13 -1.37 12.70 4.43
C ASP A 13 -2.82 12.83 3.95
N SER A 14 -3.21 12.12 2.87
CA SER A 14 -4.61 12.05 2.42
C SER A 14 -5.51 11.42 3.50
N PHE A 15 -5.11 10.26 4.04
CA PHE A 15 -5.85 9.58 5.10
C PHE A 15 -6.07 10.46 6.35
N TYR A 16 -5.01 11.12 6.82
CA TYR A 16 -5.10 12.01 7.98
C TYR A 16 -5.90 13.28 7.68
N SER A 17 -5.83 13.82 6.47
CA SER A 17 -6.66 14.95 6.07
C SER A 17 -8.14 14.59 6.17
N TYR A 18 -8.55 13.43 5.66
CA TYR A 18 -9.92 12.95 5.80
C TYR A 18 -10.33 12.60 7.24
N LEU A 19 -9.37 12.18 8.09
CA LEU A 19 -9.63 12.01 9.52
C LEU A 19 -9.88 13.33 10.25
N LEU A 20 -9.14 14.39 9.89
CA LEU A 20 -9.29 15.72 10.48
C LEU A 20 -10.55 16.42 9.98
N ASP A 21 -10.83 16.30 8.69
CA ASP A 21 -11.97 16.93 8.02
C ASP A 21 -13.27 16.15 8.16
N LYS A 22 -13.30 15.11 9.04
CA LYS A 22 -14.40 14.17 9.26
C LYS A 22 -15.75 14.79 8.89
N PRO A 23 -16.27 14.54 7.68
CA PRO A 23 -17.53 15.12 7.27
C PRO A 23 -18.58 14.67 8.28
N GLN A 24 -19.54 15.53 8.65
CA GLN A 24 -20.57 15.24 9.66
C GLN A 24 -21.52 14.04 9.32
N GLY A 25 -21.15 13.18 8.37
CA GLY A 25 -21.83 11.92 8.05
C GLY A 25 -20.91 10.79 7.54
N ALA A 26 -19.58 10.89 7.66
CA ALA A 26 -18.69 9.78 7.31
C ALA A 26 -18.79 8.68 8.38
N ASN A 27 -19.58 7.65 8.06
CA ASN A 27 -19.92 6.53 8.93
C ASN A 27 -18.78 5.49 9.02
N GLY A 28 -17.64 5.87 9.62
CA GLY A 28 -16.58 4.94 10.04
C GLY A 28 -15.27 5.03 9.26
N TYR A 29 -14.23 4.41 9.80
CA TYR A 29 -12.87 4.41 9.25
C TYR A 29 -12.79 3.79 7.85
N GLU A 30 -13.68 2.85 7.52
CA GLU A 30 -13.76 2.24 6.19
C GLU A 30 -14.09 3.26 5.09
N SER A 31 -15.00 4.21 5.35
CA SER A 31 -15.33 5.26 4.37
C SER A 31 -14.14 6.20 4.12
N ILE A 32 -13.37 6.49 5.17
CA ILE A 32 -12.16 7.33 5.08
C ILE A 32 -11.09 6.65 4.22
N LEU A 33 -10.88 5.34 4.42
CA LEU A 33 -9.97 4.55 3.58
C LEU A 33 -10.45 4.48 2.12
N GLY A 34 -11.77 4.42 1.90
CA GLY A 34 -12.37 4.52 0.57
C GLY A 34 -12.10 5.86 -0.12
N TYR A 35 -12.27 6.98 0.58
CA TYR A 35 -11.91 8.31 0.05
C TYR A 35 -10.43 8.46 -0.21
N THR A 36 -9.60 7.89 0.67
CA THR A 36 -8.14 7.86 0.47
C THR A 36 -7.81 7.16 -0.85
N LEU A 37 -8.39 5.99 -1.12
CA LEU A 37 -8.20 5.29 -2.40
C LEU A 37 -8.71 6.09 -3.61
N TYR A 38 -9.83 6.80 -3.46
CA TYR A 38 -10.43 7.60 -4.53
C TYR A 38 -9.47 8.69 -5.06
N ASP A 39 -8.73 9.35 -4.16
CA ASP A 39 -7.72 10.36 -4.54
C ASP A 39 -6.64 9.81 -5.50
N PHE A 40 -6.45 8.49 -5.49
CA PHE A 40 -5.39 7.80 -6.21
C PHE A 40 -5.89 6.95 -7.39
N GLU A 41 -7.16 7.04 -7.76
CA GLU A 41 -7.74 6.23 -8.87
C GLU A 41 -7.17 6.60 -10.25
N THR A 42 -6.64 7.81 -10.44
CA THR A 42 -6.17 8.29 -11.74
C THR A 42 -4.82 9.00 -11.64
N GLY A 43 -4.03 8.93 -12.72
CA GLY A 43 -2.74 9.63 -12.82
C GLY A 43 -1.53 8.88 -12.24
N PHE A 44 -1.73 7.68 -11.69
CA PHE A 44 -0.67 6.82 -11.13
C PHE A 44 -0.37 5.63 -12.04
N SER A 45 0.90 5.24 -12.09
CA SER A 45 1.36 4.02 -12.75
C SER A 45 1.00 2.76 -11.94
N ASP A 46 1.07 1.58 -12.58
CA ASP A 46 0.67 0.31 -11.95
C ASP A 46 1.44 0.00 -10.65
N ILE A 47 2.72 0.36 -10.57
CA ILE A 47 3.54 0.19 -9.37
C ILE A 47 3.15 1.20 -8.28
N GLU A 48 2.80 2.42 -8.64
CA GLU A 48 2.35 3.42 -7.68
C GLU A 48 1.00 3.01 -7.09
N VAL A 49 0.06 2.58 -7.94
CA VAL A 49 -1.22 2.00 -7.49
C VAL A 49 -0.99 0.78 -6.60
N PHE A 50 -0.03 -0.10 -6.93
CA PHE A 50 0.31 -1.23 -6.07
C PHE A 50 0.77 -0.77 -4.68
N ILE A 51 1.65 0.22 -4.61
CA ILE A 51 2.16 0.76 -3.35
C ILE A 51 1.02 1.41 -2.55
N ILE A 52 0.14 2.15 -3.21
CA ILE A 52 -1.02 2.81 -2.58
C ILE A 52 -1.97 1.76 -1.99
N ASP A 53 -2.37 0.76 -2.79
CA ASP A 53 -3.18 -0.39 -2.33
C ASP A 53 -2.52 -1.09 -1.13
N PHE A 54 -1.20 -1.23 -1.15
CA PHE A 54 -0.44 -1.84 -0.06
C PHE A 54 -0.48 -1.01 1.22
N VAL A 55 -0.25 0.31 1.14
CA VAL A 55 -0.28 1.19 2.31
C VAL A 55 -1.68 1.25 2.91
N VAL A 56 -2.73 1.35 2.09
CA VAL A 56 -4.12 1.29 2.56
C VAL A 56 -4.42 -0.07 3.19
N TYR A 57 -3.93 -1.17 2.61
CA TYR A 57 -4.07 -2.51 3.20
C TYR A 57 -3.43 -2.58 4.58
N VAL A 58 -2.25 -1.99 4.78
CA VAL A 58 -1.60 -1.91 6.11
C VAL A 58 -2.47 -1.14 7.08
N LEU A 59 -2.97 0.05 6.70
CA LEU A 59 -3.85 0.86 7.55
C LEU A 59 -5.11 0.11 7.98
N CYS A 60 -5.65 -0.78 7.13
CA CYS A 60 -6.83 -1.56 7.49
C CYS A 60 -6.63 -2.49 8.71
N HIS A 61 -5.39 -2.89 9.04
CA HIS A 61 -5.14 -3.79 10.18
C HIS A 61 -5.41 -3.11 11.52
N ASP A 62 -5.33 -1.78 11.58
CA ASP A 62 -5.58 -1.01 12.81
C ASP A 62 -7.09 -0.78 13.06
N PHE A 63 -7.95 -1.08 12.09
CA PHE A 63 -9.40 -0.79 12.16
C PHE A 63 -10.27 -2.03 11.89
N PRO A 64 -10.93 -2.60 12.91
CA PRO A 64 -11.76 -3.81 12.77
C PRO A 64 -12.91 -3.70 11.76
N GLU A 65 -13.45 -2.50 11.54
CA GLU A 65 -14.50 -2.26 10.54
C GLU A 65 -14.01 -2.32 9.09
N SER A 66 -12.71 -2.21 8.84
CA SER A 66 -12.14 -2.19 7.48
C SER A 66 -11.72 -3.56 6.95
N GLN A 67 -12.11 -4.65 7.63
CA GLN A 67 -11.63 -6.01 7.33
C GLN A 67 -12.05 -6.52 5.95
N ASP A 68 -13.20 -6.09 5.41
CA ASP A 68 -13.64 -6.52 4.08
C ASP A 68 -12.86 -5.81 2.96
N LEU A 69 -12.54 -4.52 3.16
CA LEU A 69 -11.58 -3.81 2.31
C LEU A 69 -10.19 -4.46 2.40
N ALA A 70 -9.70 -4.79 3.60
CA ALA A 70 -8.41 -5.45 3.80
C ALA A 70 -8.31 -6.78 3.03
N LYS A 71 -9.35 -7.62 3.08
CA LYS A 71 -9.41 -8.88 2.32
C LYS A 71 -9.37 -8.64 0.81
N THR A 72 -10.10 -7.63 0.34
CA THR A 72 -10.17 -7.27 -1.08
C THR A 72 -8.79 -6.81 -1.58
N LEU A 73 -8.15 -5.90 -0.86
CA LEU A 73 -6.81 -5.41 -1.18
C LEU A 73 -5.78 -6.54 -1.13
N LYS A 74 -5.79 -7.38 -0.08
CA LYS A 74 -4.88 -8.54 0.02
C LYS A 74 -4.98 -9.45 -1.19
N LYS A 75 -6.19 -9.76 -1.66
CA LYS A 75 -6.40 -10.59 -2.85
C LYS A 75 -5.87 -9.93 -4.12
N SER A 76 -6.04 -8.62 -4.27
CA SER A 76 -5.50 -7.83 -5.38
C SER A 76 -3.96 -7.84 -5.37
N LEU A 77 -3.37 -7.51 -4.22
CA LEU A 77 -1.92 -7.46 -4.01
C LEU A 77 -1.25 -8.81 -4.31
N LEU A 78 -1.79 -9.91 -3.77
CA LEU A 78 -1.24 -11.24 -4.02
C LEU A 78 -1.26 -11.62 -5.50
N LYS A 79 -2.36 -11.32 -6.22
CA LYS A 79 -2.43 -11.57 -7.68
C LYS A 79 -1.35 -10.80 -8.44
N ARG A 80 -1.13 -9.54 -8.08
CA ARG A 80 -0.11 -8.68 -8.72
C ARG A 80 1.30 -9.14 -8.38
N ILE A 81 1.54 -9.55 -7.13
CA ILE A 81 2.81 -10.15 -6.69
C ILE A 81 3.08 -11.44 -7.49
N ASP A 82 2.09 -12.33 -7.64
CA ASP A 82 2.28 -13.59 -8.37
C ASP A 82 2.49 -13.37 -9.87
N TYR A 83 1.95 -12.29 -10.42
CA TYR A 83 2.10 -11.94 -11.83
C TYR A 83 3.49 -11.36 -12.16
N ASP A 84 3.92 -10.27 -11.50
CA ASP A 84 5.18 -9.59 -11.84
C ASP A 84 5.83 -8.83 -10.67
N PHE A 85 6.05 -9.51 -9.55
CA PHE A 85 6.71 -8.85 -8.42
C PHE A 85 8.12 -8.33 -8.75
N ALA A 86 8.89 -9.06 -9.57
CA ALA A 86 10.24 -8.63 -9.92
C ALA A 86 10.27 -7.36 -10.77
N GLY A 87 9.34 -7.22 -11.72
CA GLY A 87 9.15 -6.00 -12.50
C GLY A 87 8.77 -4.81 -11.63
N PHE A 88 7.90 -5.02 -10.62
CA PHE A 88 7.56 -3.99 -9.64
C PHE A 88 8.75 -3.54 -8.79
N ILE A 89 9.52 -4.48 -8.22
CA ILE A 89 10.68 -4.15 -7.39
C ILE A 89 11.74 -3.34 -8.15
N ARG A 90 11.96 -3.63 -9.43
CA ARG A 90 12.92 -2.89 -10.28
C ARG A 90 12.51 -1.43 -10.52
N GLN A 91 11.23 -1.11 -10.40
CA GLN A 91 10.72 0.25 -10.59
C GLN A 91 10.88 1.11 -9.33
N ILE A 92 11.03 0.50 -8.16
CA ILE A 92 11.25 1.19 -6.89
C ILE A 92 12.70 1.67 -6.78
N LYS A 93 12.89 2.93 -6.34
CA LYS A 93 14.20 3.55 -6.09
C LYS A 93 15.07 2.60 -5.24
N PRO A 94 16.31 2.27 -5.66
CA PRO A 94 17.20 1.43 -4.87
C PRO A 94 17.67 2.17 -3.62
N GLY A 95 17.91 1.43 -2.54
CA GLY A 95 18.42 1.97 -1.28
C GLY A 95 17.60 1.49 -0.10
N ILE A 96 18.15 1.74 1.09
CA ILE A 96 17.56 1.36 2.38
C ILE A 96 16.19 2.01 2.54
N ASP A 97 16.10 3.30 2.24
CA ASP A 97 14.90 4.10 2.51
C ASP A 97 13.70 3.67 1.66
N ASP A 98 13.89 3.16 0.44
CA ASP A 98 12.79 2.84 -0.46
C ASP A 98 12.61 1.33 -0.67
N ARG A 99 13.51 0.70 -1.43
CA ARG A 99 13.33 -0.70 -1.86
C ARG A 99 13.45 -1.68 -0.70
N GLU A 100 14.45 -1.51 0.16
CA GLU A 100 14.67 -2.46 1.26
C GLU A 100 13.55 -2.36 2.30
N GLU A 101 13.13 -1.14 2.64
CA GLU A 101 11.99 -0.87 3.50
C GLU A 101 10.69 -1.46 2.90
N PHE A 102 10.41 -1.22 1.61
CA PHE A 102 9.25 -1.80 0.94
C PHE A 102 9.22 -3.33 1.02
N LEU A 103 10.35 -3.97 0.73
CA LEU A 103 10.50 -5.42 0.81
C LEU A 103 10.33 -5.93 2.25
N ALA A 104 10.80 -5.18 3.24
CA ALA A 104 10.65 -5.51 4.65
C ALA A 104 9.19 -5.45 5.09
N ASP A 105 8.44 -4.44 4.66
CA ASP A 105 7.04 -4.28 5.02
C ASP A 105 6.15 -5.32 4.34
N VAL A 106 6.33 -5.55 3.04
CA VAL A 106 5.57 -6.57 2.30
C VAL A 106 5.80 -7.97 2.90
N TYR A 107 7.02 -8.25 3.37
CA TYR A 107 7.34 -9.46 4.13
C TYR A 107 6.66 -9.49 5.50
N SER A 108 6.73 -8.40 6.27
CA SER A 108 6.15 -8.31 7.61
C SER A 108 4.63 -8.48 7.59
N MET A 109 3.99 -8.04 6.51
CA MET A 109 2.56 -8.25 6.26
C MET A 109 2.19 -9.65 5.74
N GLY A 110 3.18 -10.54 5.61
CA GLY A 110 3.01 -11.93 5.19
C GLY A 110 2.59 -12.08 3.72
N LEU A 111 2.87 -11.10 2.86
CA LEU A 111 2.53 -11.15 1.44
C LEU A 111 3.60 -11.87 0.61
N ILE A 112 4.82 -11.95 1.11
CA ILE A 112 5.93 -12.69 0.51
C ILE A 112 6.68 -13.51 1.56
N SER A 113 7.39 -14.55 1.12
CA SER A 113 8.31 -15.31 1.98
C SER A 113 9.65 -14.61 2.16
N GLU A 114 10.37 -14.95 3.23
CA GLU A 114 11.73 -14.46 3.48
C GLU A 114 12.69 -14.83 2.33
N GLN A 115 12.56 -16.03 1.77
CA GLN A 115 13.33 -16.44 0.58
C GLN A 115 13.10 -15.51 -0.61
N ARG A 116 11.84 -15.11 -0.83
CA ARG A 116 11.47 -14.20 -1.92
C ARG A 116 12.01 -12.79 -1.67
N ARG A 117 11.97 -12.30 -0.43
CA ARG A 117 12.59 -11.02 -0.01
C ARG A 117 14.10 -11.02 -0.28
N GLN A 118 14.83 -12.02 0.22
CA GLN A 118 16.28 -12.13 0.08
C GLN A 118 16.74 -12.24 -1.38
N GLY A 119 15.89 -12.76 -2.28
CA GLY A 119 16.17 -12.84 -3.71
C GLY A 119 16.35 -11.48 -4.40
N PHE A 120 15.92 -10.38 -3.78
CA PHE A 120 16.06 -9.02 -4.31
C PHE A 120 17.16 -8.19 -3.65
N ASN A 121 17.78 -8.71 -2.58
CA ASN A 121 18.89 -8.08 -1.85
C ASN A 121 20.28 -8.61 -2.30
N LYS A 122 20.31 -9.45 -3.33
CA LYS A 122 21.52 -10.01 -3.96
C LYS A 122 21.80 -9.29 -5.27
#